data_AF-N0B611-F1
#
_entry.id   AF-N0B611-F1
#
_cell.length_a   1.000
_cell.length_b   1.000
_cell.length_c   1.000
_cell.angle_alpha   90.00
_cell.angle_beta   90.00
_cell.angle_gamma   90.00
#
_symmetry.space_group_name_H-M   'P 1'
#
loop_
_entity.id
_entity.type
_entity.pdbx_description
1 polymer ?
#
loop_
_entity_poly.entity_id
_entity_poly.type
_entity_poly.pdbx_seq_one_letter_code
_entity_poly.pdbx_strand_id
1 'polypeptide(L)'
;MQIARMLFVGLAAASLGGCGASLPKLSTGSLFGAKTETPIDRDNDPATRTMDVAATSARAIKCGYNFDPAKLKTSFLTTQSAGNPADLPKLTQIYDASFNTVSKALVDKPDYCTSEKTAKIKLALNRHLAGDYTPSPPEPVEDDSLFGGWGQPSPDGHGANMQQMMQ
;
A
#
# COMPACT_ATOMS: atom_id res chain seq x y z
N MET A 1 -28.31 -42.29 11.45
CA MET A 1 -27.58 -42.84 12.60
C MET A 1 -26.24 -43.35 12.08
N GLN A 2 -25.20 -42.52 12.11
CA GLN A 2 -24.22 -42.37 13.20
C GLN A 2 -23.11 -43.44 13.19
N ILE A 3 -21.91 -42.96 12.85
CA ILE A 3 -20.61 -43.22 13.49
C ILE A 3 -19.90 -44.54 13.16
N ALA A 4 -18.81 -44.43 12.39
CA ALA A 4 -17.47 -44.97 12.71
C ALA A 4 -16.52 -44.45 11.61
N ARG A 5 -15.89 -43.28 11.72
CA ARG A 5 -14.70 -42.95 12.53
C ARG A 5 -13.57 -44.00 12.45
N MET A 6 -12.59 -43.63 11.63
CA MET A 6 -11.13 -43.73 11.83
C MET A 6 -10.38 -44.95 11.35
N LEU A 7 -9.41 -44.69 10.45
CA LEU A 7 -7.96 -44.95 10.51
C LEU A 7 -7.43 -44.87 9.06
N PHE A 8 -6.27 -44.37 8.67
CA PHE A 8 -5.20 -43.53 9.22
C PHE A 8 -4.23 -43.35 8.02
N VAL A 9 -3.51 -42.22 7.96
CA VAL A 9 -2.19 -42.05 7.31
C VAL A 9 -2.14 -41.91 5.78
N GLY A 10 -1.72 -40.71 5.37
CA GLY A 10 -1.16 -40.39 4.05
C GLY A 10 -0.32 -39.12 4.17
N LEU A 11 0.82 -39.24 4.84
CA LEU A 11 1.86 -38.21 4.99
C LEU A 11 2.73 -38.18 3.73
N ALA A 12 2.82 -37.05 3.02
CA ALA A 12 3.99 -36.73 2.18
C ALA A 12 4.03 -35.23 1.82
N ALA A 13 5.05 -34.55 2.33
CA ALA A 13 5.45 -33.19 2.01
C ALA A 13 6.31 -33.14 0.74
N ALA A 14 6.21 -32.07 -0.05
CA ALA A 14 7.23 -31.67 -1.02
C ALA A 14 7.25 -30.15 -1.21
N SER A 15 8.10 -29.53 -0.38
CA SER A 15 8.93 -28.34 -0.62
C SER A 15 8.58 -27.32 -1.72
N LEU A 16 8.32 -26.09 -1.27
CA LEU A 16 8.57 -24.87 -2.03
C LEU A 16 10.07 -24.73 -2.35
N GLY A 17 10.42 -24.75 -3.62
CA GLY A 17 11.75 -24.43 -4.14
C GLY A 17 11.61 -23.44 -5.29
N GLY A 18 11.76 -22.15 -5.00
CA GLY A 18 11.72 -21.06 -5.97
C GLY A 18 12.64 -19.92 -5.54
N CYS A 19 13.94 -20.17 -5.54
CA CYS A 19 14.97 -19.12 -5.60
C CYS A 19 14.79 -18.40 -6.95
N GLY A 20 14.63 -17.09 -7.01
CA GLY A 20 15.72 -16.15 -6.77
C GLY A 20 16.38 -15.77 -8.10
N ALA A 21 15.63 -15.14 -9.00
CA ALA A 21 16.19 -14.49 -10.17
C ALA A 21 16.74 -13.12 -9.75
N SER A 22 18.07 -13.02 -9.70
CA SER A 22 18.82 -11.82 -9.40
C SER A 22 18.59 -10.76 -10.48
N LEU A 23 17.82 -9.72 -10.17
CA LEU A 23 17.78 -8.49 -10.99
C LEU A 23 18.46 -7.35 -10.23
N PRO A 24 19.30 -6.52 -10.89
CA PRO A 24 20.05 -5.46 -10.22
C PRO A 24 19.13 -4.40 -9.62
N LYS A 25 19.31 -4.14 -8.33
CA LYS A 25 18.75 -2.99 -7.61
C LYS A 25 19.29 -1.69 -8.23
N LEU A 26 18.47 -0.95 -8.95
CA LEU A 26 18.70 0.48 -9.18
C LEU A 26 18.15 1.24 -7.98
N SER A 27 19.04 1.47 -7.00
CA SER A 27 18.85 2.40 -5.91
C SER A 27 19.03 3.83 -6.41
N THR A 28 17.92 4.56 -6.59
CA THR A 28 17.94 6.04 -6.63
C THR A 28 17.48 6.53 -5.26
N GLY A 29 18.37 6.43 -4.28
CA GLY A 29 18.14 6.83 -2.89
C GLY A 29 19.26 7.74 -2.42
N SER A 30 19.41 8.92 -3.02
CA SER A 30 20.11 10.04 -2.41
C SER A 30 19.06 10.94 -1.76
N LEU A 31 19.08 11.04 -0.43
CA LEU A 31 19.18 12.29 0.33
C LEU A 31 18.72 12.19 1.79
N PHE A 32 18.59 11.01 2.42
CA PHE A 32 18.41 10.96 3.88
C PHE A 32 19.18 9.80 4.52
N GLY A 33 20.09 10.21 5.42
CA GLY A 33 20.91 9.44 6.38
C GLY A 33 20.80 7.92 6.41
N ALA A 34 21.96 7.29 6.27
CA ALA A 34 22.18 5.87 6.47
C ALA A 34 21.68 5.37 7.84
N LYS A 35 20.66 4.51 7.81
CA LYS A 35 20.50 3.41 8.75
C LYS A 35 20.23 2.17 7.91
N THR A 36 21.07 1.15 8.05
CA THR A 36 20.95 -0.14 7.39
C THR A 36 19.57 -0.74 7.69
N GLU A 37 18.62 -0.53 6.78
CA GLU A 37 17.31 -1.17 6.80
C GLU A 37 17.55 -2.59 6.27
N THR A 38 17.59 -3.57 7.17
CA THR A 38 17.11 -4.93 6.86
C THR A 38 15.88 -4.80 5.99
N PRO A 39 15.67 -5.61 4.92
CA PRO A 39 14.51 -5.46 4.05
C PRO A 39 13.24 -5.46 4.90
N ILE A 40 12.72 -4.27 5.21
CA ILE A 40 11.42 -4.13 5.83
C ILE A 40 10.49 -4.48 4.69
N ASP A 41 9.70 -5.53 4.91
CA ASP A 41 8.52 -5.79 4.14
C ASP A 41 7.61 -4.56 4.27
N ARG A 42 7.89 -3.53 3.46
CA ARG A 42 7.18 -2.24 3.45
C ARG A 42 5.72 -2.38 3.06
N ASP A 43 5.36 -3.55 2.53
CA ASP A 43 4.00 -3.94 2.22
C ASP A 43 3.21 -4.34 3.48
N ASN A 44 3.77 -4.33 4.70
CA ASN A 44 3.00 -4.75 5.87
C ASN A 44 3.29 -4.02 7.20
N ASP A 45 3.84 -2.80 7.15
CA ASP A 45 4.06 -1.96 8.35
C ASP A 45 2.73 -1.43 8.95
N PRO A 46 2.60 -1.35 10.30
CA PRO A 46 1.42 -0.83 10.97
C PRO A 46 0.94 0.55 10.51
N ALA A 47 1.86 1.46 10.19
CA ALA A 47 1.52 2.79 9.69
C ALA A 47 0.93 2.71 8.28
N THR A 48 1.52 1.91 7.38
CA THR A 48 1.00 1.70 6.02
C THR A 48 -0.41 1.13 6.05
N ARG A 49 -0.66 0.10 6.88
CA ARG A 49 -2.01 -0.45 7.08
C ARG A 49 -3.00 0.60 7.57
N THR A 50 -2.55 1.44 8.50
CA THR A 50 -3.38 2.50 9.06
C THR A 50 -3.80 3.52 8.01
N MET A 51 -2.87 3.92 7.15
CA MET A 51 -3.16 4.83 6.04
C MET A 51 -4.13 4.19 5.03
N ASP A 52 -3.94 2.92 4.69
CA ASP A 52 -4.81 2.19 3.76
C ASP A 52 -6.26 2.08 4.27
N VAL A 53 -6.44 1.66 5.54
CA VAL A 53 -7.78 1.54 6.15
C VAL A 53 -8.45 2.91 6.27
N ALA A 54 -7.71 3.95 6.65
CA ALA A 54 -8.23 5.31 6.74
C ALA A 54 -8.63 5.87 5.36
N ALA A 55 -7.80 5.67 4.34
CA ALA A 55 -8.07 6.10 2.97
C ALA A 55 -9.29 5.36 2.38
N THR A 56 -9.34 4.05 2.56
CA THR A 56 -10.48 3.22 2.12
C THR A 56 -11.77 3.65 2.81
N SER A 57 -11.73 3.94 4.12
CA SER A 57 -12.90 4.43 4.87
C SER A 57 -13.40 5.77 4.34
N ALA A 58 -12.50 6.73 4.08
CA ALA A 58 -12.87 8.03 3.52
C ALA A 58 -13.49 7.90 2.11
N ARG A 59 -12.88 7.08 1.26
CA ARG A 59 -13.38 6.79 -0.10
C ARG A 59 -14.74 6.08 -0.05
N ALA A 60 -14.91 5.15 0.87
CA ALA A 60 -16.16 4.43 1.06
C ALA A 60 -17.31 5.37 1.49
N ILE A 61 -17.04 6.32 2.39
CA ILE A 61 -18.02 7.35 2.76
C ILE A 61 -18.36 8.24 1.56
N LYS A 62 -17.35 8.71 0.80
CA LYS A 62 -17.57 9.52 -0.41
C LYS A 62 -18.47 8.80 -1.42
N CYS A 63 -18.30 7.48 -1.59
CA CYS A 63 -19.07 6.67 -2.53
C CYS A 63 -20.35 6.07 -1.94
N GLY A 64 -20.76 6.45 -0.73
CA GLY A 64 -22.06 6.09 -0.16
C GLY A 64 -22.16 4.62 0.30
N TYR A 65 -21.05 3.96 0.61
CA TYR A 65 -21.10 2.62 1.19
C TYR A 65 -21.68 2.65 2.60
N ASN A 66 -22.55 1.68 2.91
CA ASN A 66 -23.16 1.54 4.23
C ASN A 66 -22.27 0.68 5.15
N PHE A 67 -21.52 1.33 6.04
CA PHE A 67 -20.71 0.71 7.08
C PHE A 67 -20.55 1.68 8.26
N ASP A 68 -20.09 1.18 9.41
CA ASP A 68 -19.78 2.02 10.57
C ASP A 68 -18.28 2.37 10.58
N PRO A 69 -17.89 3.62 10.26
CA PRO A 69 -16.49 4.03 10.23
C PRO A 69 -15.83 4.08 11.61
N ALA A 70 -16.59 4.36 12.67
CA ALA A 70 -16.07 4.39 14.02
C ALA A 70 -15.78 2.96 14.52
N LYS A 71 -16.69 2.02 14.22
CA LYS A 71 -16.49 0.60 14.51
C LYS A 71 -15.32 0.02 13.73
N LEU A 72 -15.17 0.35 12.44
CA LEU A 72 -14.04 -0.10 11.64
C LEU A 72 -12.71 0.42 12.20
N LYS A 73 -12.62 1.73 12.48
CA LYS A 73 -11.45 2.34 13.12
C LYS A 73 -11.09 1.64 14.43
N THR A 74 -12.07 1.43 15.31
CA THR A 74 -11.86 0.80 16.61
C THR A 74 -11.34 -0.63 16.45
N SER A 75 -11.98 -1.43 15.59
CA SER A 75 -11.60 -2.83 15.35
C SER A 75 -10.17 -2.94 14.80
N PHE A 76 -9.82 -2.05 13.88
CA PHE A 76 -8.47 -1.98 13.32
C PHE A 76 -7.42 -1.60 14.37
N LEU A 77 -7.67 -0.53 15.14
CA LEU A 77 -6.71 -0.06 16.16
C LEU A 77 -6.52 -1.09 17.28
N THR A 78 -7.57 -1.81 17.69
CA THR A 78 -7.46 -2.94 18.62
C THR A 78 -6.57 -4.04 18.06
N THR A 79 -6.73 -4.39 16.78
CA THR A 79 -5.91 -5.43 16.13
C THR A 79 -4.44 -5.02 16.05
N GLN A 80 -4.16 -3.77 15.69
CA GLN A 80 -2.78 -3.30 15.54
C GLN A 80 -2.07 -3.10 16.88
N SER A 81 -2.80 -2.63 17.91
CA SER A 81 -2.25 -2.43 19.25
C SER A 81 -2.04 -3.72 20.04
N ALA A 82 -2.56 -4.86 19.57
CA ALA A 82 -2.31 -6.17 20.20
C ALA A 82 -0.82 -6.58 20.17
N GLY A 83 -0.07 -6.15 19.15
CA GLY A 83 1.37 -6.38 19.05
C GLY A 83 2.20 -5.39 19.87
N ASN A 84 1.75 -4.14 19.96
CA ASN A 84 2.39 -3.09 20.77
C ASN A 84 1.36 -2.02 21.19
N PRO A 85 0.86 -2.07 22.43
CA PRO A 85 -0.13 -1.11 22.92
C PRO A 85 0.37 0.34 22.96
N ALA A 86 1.70 0.55 23.06
CA ALA A 86 2.30 1.88 23.11
C ALA A 86 2.13 2.66 21.80
N ASP A 87 1.87 1.98 20.68
CA ASP A 87 1.70 2.60 19.37
C ASP A 87 0.27 3.13 19.15
N LEU A 88 -0.69 2.79 20.02
CA LEU A 88 -2.10 3.15 19.84
C LEU A 88 -2.34 4.66 19.63
N PRO A 89 -1.72 5.60 20.39
CA PRO A 89 -1.89 7.03 20.16
C PRO A 89 -1.35 7.47 18.79
N LYS A 90 -0.19 6.94 18.39
CA LYS A 90 0.45 7.23 17.10
C LYS A 90 -0.42 6.73 15.94
N LEU A 91 -0.90 5.49 16.02
CA LEU A 91 -1.76 4.91 14.98
C LEU A 91 -3.10 5.64 14.88
N THR A 92 -3.66 6.08 16.02
CA THR A 92 -4.87 6.91 16.03
C THR A 92 -4.65 8.22 15.28
N GLN A 93 -3.52 8.91 15.55
CA GLN A 93 -3.17 10.15 14.87
C GLN A 93 -2.97 9.95 13.36
N ILE A 94 -2.26 8.89 12.95
CA ILE A 94 -2.04 8.56 11.54
C ILE A 94 -3.37 8.29 10.85
N TYR A 95 -4.27 7.54 11.49
CA TYR A 95 -5.60 7.25 10.96
C TYR A 95 -6.36 8.54 10.70
N ASP A 96 -6.48 9.41 11.71
CA ASP A 96 -7.27 10.64 11.61
C ASP A 96 -6.67 11.63 10.60
N ALA A 97 -5.35 11.78 10.56
CA ALA A 97 -4.69 12.61 9.56
C ALA A 97 -4.92 12.11 8.13
N SER A 98 -4.80 10.80 7.90
CA SER A 98 -4.97 10.18 6.59
C SER A 98 -6.42 10.26 6.13
N PHE A 99 -7.36 9.94 7.02
CA PHE A 99 -8.79 10.02 6.75
C PHE A 99 -9.21 11.45 6.36
N ASN A 100 -8.78 12.45 7.13
CA ASN A 100 -9.09 13.85 6.86
C ASN A 100 -8.46 14.34 5.55
N THR A 101 -7.22 13.94 5.26
CA THR A 101 -6.52 14.31 4.02
C THR A 101 -7.25 13.76 2.81
N VAL A 102 -7.61 12.47 2.82
CA VAL A 102 -8.34 11.84 1.72
C VAL A 102 -9.74 12.42 1.59
N SER A 103 -10.46 12.60 2.70
CA SER A 103 -11.80 13.20 2.69
C SER A 103 -11.78 14.59 2.04
N LYS A 104 -10.82 15.44 2.41
CA LYS A 104 -10.62 16.77 1.81
C LYS A 104 -10.30 16.70 0.31
N ALA A 105 -9.39 15.81 -0.08
CA ALA A 105 -9.01 15.62 -1.49
C ALA A 105 -10.16 15.13 -2.39
N LEU A 106 -11.22 14.56 -1.78
CA LEU A 106 -12.41 14.08 -2.47
C LEU A 106 -13.57 15.07 -2.48
N VAL A 107 -13.49 16.20 -1.76
CA VAL A 107 -14.58 17.21 -1.74
C VAL A 107 -14.85 17.72 -3.15
N ASP A 108 -13.81 18.16 -3.85
CA ASP A 108 -13.91 18.78 -5.19
C ASP A 108 -13.99 17.76 -6.34
N LYS A 109 -14.16 16.47 -6.03
CA LYS A 109 -14.24 15.37 -7.01
C LYS A 109 -15.63 14.73 -6.97
N PRO A 110 -16.65 15.32 -7.63
CA PRO A 110 -18.00 14.74 -7.67
C PRO A 110 -18.01 13.39 -8.39
N ASP A 111 -17.23 13.26 -9.48
CA ASP A 111 -17.19 12.05 -10.32
C ASP A 111 -16.14 11.02 -9.87
N TYR A 112 -15.74 11.04 -8.59
CA TYR A 112 -14.72 10.12 -8.08
C TYR A 112 -15.19 8.65 -8.13
N CYS A 113 -16.48 8.40 -7.92
CA CYS A 113 -17.02 7.06 -7.72
C CYS A 113 -17.36 6.36 -9.04
N THR A 114 -16.35 6.17 -9.90
CA THR A 114 -16.46 5.37 -11.12
C THR A 114 -16.66 3.88 -10.79
N SER A 115 -17.17 3.09 -11.75
CA SER A 115 -17.38 1.64 -11.58
C SER A 115 -16.11 0.91 -11.12
N GLU A 116 -14.96 1.30 -11.67
CA GLU A 116 -13.69 0.66 -11.33
C GLU A 116 -13.25 1.01 -9.90
N LYS A 117 -13.29 2.29 -9.54
CA LYS A 117 -12.89 2.77 -8.20
C LYS A 117 -13.81 2.20 -7.12
N THR A 118 -15.12 2.18 -7.37
CA THR A 118 -16.10 1.58 -6.46
C THR A 118 -15.88 0.07 -6.30
N ALA A 119 -15.59 -0.68 -7.37
CA ALA A 119 -15.25 -2.10 -7.25
C ALA A 119 -14.03 -2.32 -6.34
N LYS A 120 -12.97 -1.52 -6.52
CA LYS A 120 -11.75 -1.58 -5.69
C LYS A 120 -12.00 -1.18 -4.24
N ILE A 121 -12.74 -0.09 -4.00
CA ILE A 121 -13.13 0.36 -2.64
C ILE A 121 -13.93 -0.73 -1.94
N LYS A 122 -14.91 -1.35 -2.63
CA LYS A 122 -15.73 -2.43 -2.07
C LYS A 122 -14.89 -3.64 -1.69
N LEU A 123 -13.94 -4.03 -2.54
CA LEU A 123 -13.03 -5.14 -2.28
C LEU A 123 -12.19 -4.88 -1.02
N ALA A 124 -11.52 -3.72 -0.95
CA ALA A 124 -10.70 -3.34 0.19
C ALA A 124 -11.54 -3.19 1.47
N LEU A 125 -12.70 -2.54 1.39
CA LEU A 125 -13.60 -2.34 2.52
C LEU A 125 -14.09 -3.67 3.10
N ASN A 126 -14.52 -4.61 2.26
CA ASN A 126 -14.97 -5.93 2.73
C ASN A 126 -13.85 -6.70 3.41
N ARG A 127 -12.63 -6.61 2.89
CA ARG A 127 -11.45 -7.22 3.49
C ARG A 127 -11.16 -6.64 4.89
N HIS A 128 -11.20 -5.31 5.02
CA HIS A 128 -11.01 -4.63 6.31
C HIS A 128 -12.12 -4.92 7.33
N LEU A 129 -13.38 -5.02 6.87
CA LEU A 129 -14.51 -5.41 7.71
C LEU A 129 -14.41 -6.88 8.16
N ALA A 130 -13.73 -7.72 7.39
CA ALA A 130 -13.40 -9.10 7.76
C ALA A 130 -12.16 -9.23 8.66
N GLY A 131 -11.47 -8.11 8.98
CA GLY A 131 -10.28 -8.10 9.82
C GLY A 131 -8.97 -8.37 9.07
N ASP A 132 -8.99 -8.44 7.73
CA ASP A 132 -7.78 -8.48 6.93
C ASP A 132 -7.35 -7.05 6.55
N TYR A 133 -6.19 -6.67 7.08
CA TYR A 133 -5.61 -5.33 6.95
C TYR A 133 -4.30 -5.35 6.16
N THR A 134 -4.03 -6.43 5.42
CA THR A 134 -2.88 -6.47 4.52
C THR A 134 -3.03 -5.32 3.51
N PRO A 135 -2.05 -4.41 3.38
CA PRO A 135 -2.11 -3.32 2.42
C PRO A 135 -2.40 -3.82 1.01
N SER A 136 -3.22 -3.08 0.26
CA SER A 136 -3.36 -3.35 -1.17
C SER A 136 -2.03 -3.04 -1.88
N PRO A 137 -1.59 -3.83 -2.87
CA PRO A 137 -0.44 -3.47 -3.69
C PRO A 137 -0.65 -2.08 -4.28
N PRO A 138 0.39 -1.22 -4.32
CA PRO A 138 0.28 0.11 -4.91
C PRO A 138 -0.17 -0.02 -6.36
N GLU A 139 -1.19 0.75 -6.76
CA GLU A 139 -1.59 0.83 -8.16
C GLU A 139 -0.42 1.40 -8.96
N PRO A 140 -0.14 0.88 -10.17
CA PRO A 140 0.81 1.55 -11.05
C PRO A 140 0.32 2.98 -11.26
N VAL A 141 1.18 3.95 -10.97
CA VAL A 141 0.94 5.35 -11.32
C VAL A 141 0.69 5.40 -12.82
N GLU A 142 -0.54 5.72 -13.21
CA GLU A 142 -0.78 6.17 -14.59
C GLU A 142 -0.02 7.48 -14.74
N ASP A 143 0.89 7.50 -15.72
CA ASP A 143 1.72 8.64 -16.11
C ASP A 143 0.84 9.78 -16.65
N ASP A 144 0.08 10.43 -15.78
CA ASP A 144 -0.40 11.79 -16.00
C ASP A 144 0.81 12.74 -15.87
N SER A 145 1.68 12.71 -16.88
CA SER A 145 2.05 13.81 -17.77
C SER A 145 2.07 15.25 -17.19
N LEU A 146 2.37 15.41 -15.90
CA LEU A 146 2.36 16.70 -15.20
C LEU A 146 3.68 16.99 -14.45
N PHE A 147 4.61 16.04 -14.43
CA PHE A 147 5.99 16.21 -13.95
C PHE A 147 7.07 15.88 -15.01
N GLY A 148 6.69 15.69 -16.28
CA GLY A 148 7.62 15.42 -17.40
C GLY A 148 8.06 16.67 -18.19
N GLY A 149 7.69 17.87 -17.74
CA GLY A 149 7.76 19.09 -18.55
C GLY A 149 8.99 19.99 -18.38
N TRP A 150 10.06 19.57 -17.69
CA TRP A 150 11.27 20.39 -17.55
C TRP A 150 12.52 19.51 -17.49
N GLY A 151 13.10 19.21 -18.65
CA GLY A 151 14.46 18.70 -18.75
C GLY A 151 14.64 17.39 -19.53
N GLN A 152 14.14 17.29 -20.76
CA GLN A 152 14.71 16.36 -21.73
C GLN A 152 15.91 17.01 -22.42
N PRO A 153 17.12 16.43 -22.33
CA PRO A 153 17.97 16.31 -23.49
C PRO A 153 17.65 14.97 -24.17
N SER A 154 17.17 15.07 -25.42
CA SER A 154 16.94 13.90 -26.27
C SER A 154 18.22 13.08 -26.50
N PRO A 155 18.08 11.77 -26.73
CA PRO A 155 19.20 10.84 -26.89
C PRO A 155 19.55 10.71 -28.38
N ASP A 156 20.45 11.55 -28.87
CA ASP A 156 21.09 11.33 -30.17
C ASP A 156 22.60 11.21 -29.96
N GLY A 157 23.08 9.96 -30.01
CA GLY A 157 24.48 9.64 -29.87
C GLY A 157 25.31 10.27 -30.97
N HIS A 158 26.16 11.24 -30.62
CA HIS A 158 27.39 11.58 -31.33
C HIS A 158 28.45 11.95 -30.30
N GLY A 159 29.42 11.06 -30.08
CA GLY A 159 30.63 11.39 -29.36
C GLY A 159 31.39 12.48 -30.12
N ALA A 160 31.46 13.69 -29.55
CA ALA A 160 32.36 14.74 -29.99
C ALA A 160 33.18 15.21 -28.79
N ASN A 161 34.47 14.94 -28.90
CA ASN A 161 35.58 15.38 -28.06
C ASN A 161 35.50 16.89 -27.76
N MET A 162 35.35 17.27 -26.48
CA MET A 162 35.43 18.66 -26.00
C MET A 162 36.82 18.96 -25.41
N GLN A 163 37.89 18.62 -26.13
CA GLN A 163 39.26 18.89 -25.70
C GLN A 163 39.92 20.02 -26.49
N GLN A 164 39.13 20.84 -27.17
CA GLN A 164 39.68 21.95 -27.94
C GLN A 164 38.65 23.05 -28.10
N MET A 165 38.43 23.84 -27.04
CA MET A 165 37.93 25.23 -27.13
C MET A 165 37.84 25.81 -25.71
N MET A 166 38.79 26.71 -25.41
CA MET A 166 38.88 27.63 -24.26
C MET A 166 39.78 27.22 -23.08
N GLN A 167 41.02 27.72 -23.23
CA GLN A 167 42.09 27.97 -22.25
C GLN A 167 43.25 26.97 -22.24
#